data_AF-A0A971PA32-F1
#
_entry.id   AF-A0A971PA32-F1
#
_cell.length_a   1.000
_cell.length_b   1.000
_cell.length_c   1.000
_cell.angle_alpha   90.00
_cell.angle_beta   90.00
_cell.angle_gamma   90.00
#
_symmetry.space_group_name_H-M   'P 1'
#
loop_
_entity.id
_entity.type
_entity.pdbx_description
1 polymer ?
#
loop_
_entity_poly.entity_id
_entity_poly.type
_entity_poly.pdbx_seq_one_letter_code
_entity_poly.pdbx_strand_id
1 'polypeptide(L)'
;MDRLKENHWDTKELHYSSGRPSVGHPYENELGMLYPVNGSVVLKPVFNPDYDPAEKKSRKDMEEKRLRRVALLRQYKQKERGVSKKRLKESLAVIIAVAIVTGMFSVVLFRQAQIASLNFQNNATQRRIDTIRQETAQIREGLILGTDLEMIRREAMERLGMQKPGSNQIISSAKVSGDKLITGDSDSSIDVSPEALAKAKEDLAKYFSND
;
A
#
# COMPACT_ATOMS: atom_id res chain seq x y z
N MET A 1 4.67 47.79 -16.44
CA MET A 1 4.75 46.34 -16.75
C MET A 1 4.47 45.57 -15.47
N ASP A 2 3.37 45.88 -14.78
CA ASP A 2 1.97 45.45 -15.04
C ASP A 2 1.77 44.00 -14.56
N ARG A 3 1.43 43.80 -13.28
CA ARG A 3 0.06 43.71 -12.71
C ARG A 3 -0.87 42.75 -13.47
N LEU A 4 -0.98 41.53 -12.95
CA LEU A 4 -2.16 40.65 -13.06
C LEU A 4 -2.34 40.04 -11.65
N LYS A 5 -3.10 40.61 -10.71
CA LYS A 5 -4.58 40.65 -10.58
C LYS A 5 -5.21 39.29 -10.90
N GLU A 6 -5.47 38.50 -9.85
CA GLU A 6 -6.79 38.37 -9.20
C GLU A 6 -7.81 37.66 -10.10
N ASN A 7 -8.22 36.46 -9.69
CA ASN A 7 -9.57 35.95 -9.94
C ASN A 7 -9.92 34.96 -8.82
N HIS A 8 -10.35 35.56 -7.72
CA HIS A 8 -11.01 34.94 -6.57
C HIS A 8 -12.46 34.67 -6.99
N TRP A 9 -12.80 33.41 -7.29
CA TRP A 9 -14.21 33.06 -7.50
C TRP A 9 -14.84 32.66 -6.17
N ASP A 10 -15.54 33.65 -5.64
CA ASP A 10 -16.49 33.64 -4.54
C ASP A 10 -17.70 32.74 -4.90
N THR A 11 -17.68 31.47 -4.48
CA THR A 11 -18.86 30.60 -4.54
C THR A 11 -19.72 30.81 -3.30
N LYS A 12 -20.63 31.76 -3.44
CA LYS A 12 -21.72 32.03 -2.51
C LYS A 12 -22.62 30.81 -2.30
N GLU A 13 -22.83 30.58 -1.02
CA GLU A 13 -23.91 29.89 -0.32
C GLU A 13 -25.20 29.65 -1.13
N LEU A 14 -25.63 28.39 -1.17
CA LEU A 14 -27.05 28.05 -1.31
C LEU A 14 -27.44 27.13 -0.15
N HIS A 15 -27.78 27.77 0.97
CA HIS A 15 -28.54 27.17 2.06
C HIS A 15 -29.92 26.77 1.55
N TYR A 16 -30.14 25.47 1.32
CA TYR A 16 -31.49 24.93 1.11
C TYR A 16 -32.19 24.76 2.46
N SER A 17 -33.09 25.70 2.74
CA SER A 17 -34.04 25.67 3.84
C SER A 17 -34.96 24.44 3.75
N SER A 18 -34.80 23.51 4.70
CA SER A 18 -35.70 22.38 4.90
C SER A 18 -36.97 22.87 5.62
N GLY A 19 -37.97 23.30 4.85
CA GLY A 19 -39.30 23.58 5.36
C GLY A 19 -39.99 22.31 5.85
N ARG A 20 -40.19 22.21 7.16
CA ARG A 20 -41.09 21.22 7.79
C ARG A 20 -42.54 21.60 7.50
N PRO A 21 -43.42 20.70 7.03
CA PRO A 21 -44.85 20.94 7.07
C PRO A 21 -45.38 20.80 8.51
N SER A 22 -46.15 21.81 8.91
CA SER A 22 -46.76 21.96 10.23
C SER A 22 -47.93 21.00 10.44
N VAL A 23 -48.10 20.69 11.71
CA VAL A 23 -49.17 19.97 12.40
C VAL A 23 -50.57 20.45 12.00
N GLY A 24 -51.48 19.51 11.75
CA GLY A 24 -52.93 19.70 11.73
C GLY A 24 -53.56 18.75 12.75
N HIS A 25 -54.27 19.33 13.72
CA HIS A 25 -54.82 18.70 14.94
C HIS A 25 -55.87 17.59 14.68
N PRO A 26 -55.97 16.60 15.58
CA PRO A 26 -57.15 15.76 15.73
C PRO A 26 -58.20 16.51 16.59
N TYR A 27 -59.41 16.70 16.05
CA TYR A 27 -60.56 17.14 16.84
C TYR A 27 -61.14 15.91 17.54
N GLU A 28 -61.06 15.95 18.87
CA GLU A 28 -61.91 15.21 19.80
C GLU A 28 -63.36 15.61 19.57
N ASN A 29 -64.23 14.62 19.30
CA ASN A 29 -65.66 14.77 19.57
C ASN A 29 -66.06 13.60 20.47
N GLU A 30 -66.34 13.93 21.72
CA GLU A 30 -66.84 13.06 22.77
C GLU A 30 -68.25 12.49 22.47
N LEU A 31 -68.47 11.29 23.00
CA LEU A 31 -69.71 10.72 23.52
C LEU A 31 -71.06 11.23 22.97
N GLY A 32 -71.61 10.44 22.04
CA GLY A 32 -73.06 10.25 21.87
C GLY A 32 -73.43 8.83 22.26
N MET A 33 -73.97 8.69 23.48
CA MET A 33 -74.49 7.46 24.06
C MET A 33 -75.79 7.00 23.35
N LEU A 34 -76.01 5.67 23.32
CA LEU A 34 -77.31 4.96 23.35
C LEU A 34 -78.10 4.66 22.04
N TYR A 35 -78.07 3.38 21.65
CA TYR A 35 -79.18 2.38 21.65
C TYR A 35 -79.11 1.44 20.44
N PRO A 36 -79.37 0.13 20.62
CA PRO A 36 -79.44 -0.83 19.51
C PRO A 36 -80.85 -0.85 18.95
N VAL A 37 -81.00 -0.77 17.63
CA VAL A 37 -82.24 -1.15 16.95
C VAL A 37 -81.90 -2.03 15.76
N ASN A 38 -82.18 -3.32 15.95
CA ASN A 38 -82.40 -4.28 14.88
C ASN A 38 -83.38 -3.68 13.87
N GLY A 39 -82.89 -3.39 12.68
CA GLY A 39 -83.68 -2.91 11.58
C GLY A 39 -82.77 -2.80 10.39
N SER A 40 -82.99 -3.63 9.39
CA SER A 40 -82.42 -3.47 8.06
C SER A 40 -82.84 -2.10 7.53
N VAL A 41 -82.01 -1.08 7.79
CA VAL A 41 -82.10 0.19 7.11
C VAL A 41 -81.61 -0.07 5.70
N VAL A 42 -82.54 -0.51 4.85
CA VAL A 42 -82.43 -0.35 3.41
C VAL A 42 -82.27 1.15 3.21
N LEU A 43 -81.03 1.60 3.05
CA LEU A 43 -80.70 2.90 2.50
C LEU A 43 -81.36 2.93 1.13
N LYS A 44 -82.59 3.46 1.06
CA LYS A 44 -83.18 3.87 -0.21
C LYS A 44 -82.13 4.76 -0.86
N PRO A 45 -81.74 4.52 -2.13
CA PRO A 45 -80.86 5.43 -2.81
C PRO A 45 -81.53 6.80 -2.73
N VAL A 46 -80.86 7.75 -2.08
CA VAL A 46 -81.24 9.16 -2.18
C VAL A 46 -81.06 9.48 -3.66
N PHE A 47 -82.16 9.41 -4.40
CA PHE A 47 -82.24 9.91 -5.75
C PHE A 47 -82.09 11.41 -5.62
N ASN A 48 -80.86 11.89 -5.74
CA ASN A 48 -80.59 13.30 -5.96
C ASN A 48 -81.21 13.64 -7.33
N PRO A 49 -82.30 14.43 -7.39
CA PRO A 49 -82.94 14.77 -8.65
C PRO A 49 -82.09 15.73 -9.51
N ASP A 50 -80.99 16.24 -8.98
CA ASP A 50 -80.04 17.11 -9.68
C ASP A 50 -78.84 16.33 -10.24
N TYR A 51 -79.10 15.14 -10.80
CA TYR A 51 -78.06 14.42 -11.54
C TYR A 51 -77.93 15.00 -12.95
N ASP A 52 -77.14 16.06 -13.09
CA ASP A 52 -76.77 16.56 -14.42
C ASP A 52 -75.77 15.58 -15.08
N PRO A 53 -76.15 14.92 -16.19
CA PRO A 53 -75.26 14.02 -16.92
C PRO A 53 -73.98 14.71 -17.41
N ALA A 54 -73.97 16.04 -17.53
CA ALA A 54 -72.78 16.82 -17.86
C ALA A 54 -71.72 16.76 -16.75
N GLU A 55 -72.11 16.75 -15.47
CA GLU A 55 -71.18 16.66 -14.35
C GLU A 55 -70.47 15.30 -14.28
N LYS A 56 -71.15 14.20 -14.60
CA LYS A 56 -70.54 12.86 -14.65
C LYS A 56 -69.43 12.80 -15.70
N LYS A 57 -69.67 13.39 -16.87
CA LYS A 57 -68.70 13.43 -17.96
C LYS A 57 -67.49 14.28 -17.58
N SER A 58 -67.72 15.45 -16.98
CA SER A 58 -66.66 16.32 -16.46
C SER A 58 -65.78 15.65 -15.39
N ARG A 59 -66.38 14.87 -14.48
CA ARG A 59 -65.63 14.10 -13.46
C ARG A 59 -64.76 13.01 -14.08
N LYS A 60 -65.29 12.25 -15.04
CA LYS A 60 -64.52 11.24 -15.79
C LYS A 60 -63.37 11.86 -16.58
N ASP A 61 -63.62 12.96 -17.28
CA ASP A 61 -62.59 13.68 -18.05
C ASP A 61 -61.49 14.24 -17.12
N MET A 62 -61.85 14.70 -15.92
CA MET A 62 -60.90 15.15 -14.92
C MET A 62 -60.06 14.01 -14.35
N GLU A 63 -60.67 12.85 -14.08
CA GLU A 63 -59.95 11.64 -13.63
C GLU A 63 -58.99 11.13 -14.70
N GLU A 64 -59.41 11.09 -15.97
CA GLU A 64 -58.53 10.71 -17.08
C GLU A 64 -57.35 11.67 -17.22
N LYS A 65 -57.58 12.98 -17.10
CA LYS A 65 -56.49 13.98 -17.11
C LYS A 65 -55.53 13.78 -15.94
N ARG A 66 -56.05 13.47 -14.74
CA ARG A 66 -55.22 13.17 -13.55
C ARG A 66 -54.37 11.91 -13.77
N LEU A 67 -54.95 10.84 -14.27
CA LEU A 67 -54.25 9.58 -14.55
C LEU A 67 -53.16 9.77 -15.61
N ARG A 68 -53.45 10.50 -16.69
CA ARG A 68 -52.45 10.86 -17.73
C ARG A 68 -51.30 11.67 -17.13
N ARG A 69 -51.60 12.63 -16.24
CA ARG A 69 -50.58 13.44 -15.56
C ARG A 69 -49.69 12.60 -14.63
N VAL A 70 -50.28 11.69 -13.86
CA VAL A 70 -49.53 10.77 -12.97
C VAL A 70 -48.67 9.80 -13.79
N ALA A 71 -49.18 9.27 -14.90
CA ALA A 71 -48.43 8.40 -15.80
C ALA A 71 -47.22 9.13 -16.42
N LEU A 72 -47.41 10.37 -16.89
CA LEU A 72 -46.32 11.22 -17.36
C LEU A 72 -45.25 11.45 -16.28
N LEU A 73 -45.65 11.84 -15.07
CA LEU A 73 -44.72 12.06 -13.96
C LEU A 73 -43.93 10.78 -13.59
N ARG A 74 -44.57 9.60 -13.65
CA ARG A 74 -43.87 8.31 -13.45
C ARG A 74 -42.84 8.05 -14.55
N GLN A 75 -43.17 8.34 -15.81
CA GLN A 75 -42.22 8.19 -16.91
C GLN A 75 -41.04 9.16 -16.79
N TYR A 76 -41.28 10.42 -16.40
CA TYR A 76 -40.21 11.39 -16.14
C TYR A 76 -39.29 10.93 -15.00
N LYS A 77 -39.85 10.50 -13.86
CA LYS A 77 -39.05 9.96 -12.74
C LYS A 77 -38.25 8.71 -13.12
N GLN A 78 -38.80 7.84 -13.97
CA GLN A 78 -38.07 6.66 -14.46
C GLN A 78 -36.92 7.06 -15.39
N LYS A 79 -37.13 8.03 -16.29
CA LYS A 79 -36.08 8.57 -17.16
C LYS A 79 -34.97 9.23 -16.36
N GLU A 80 -35.30 10.04 -15.35
CA GLU A 80 -34.32 10.68 -14.46
C GLU A 80 -33.45 9.65 -13.71
N ARG A 81 -34.07 8.59 -13.16
CA ARG A 81 -33.34 7.49 -12.51
C ARG A 81 -32.43 6.74 -13.48
N GLY A 82 -32.86 6.56 -14.73
CA GLY A 82 -32.06 5.94 -15.79
C GLY A 82 -30.86 6.79 -16.19
N VAL A 83 -31.04 8.11 -16.33
CA VAL A 83 -29.95 9.03 -16.69
C VAL A 83 -28.92 9.15 -15.57
N SER A 84 -29.37 9.23 -14.31
CA SER A 84 -28.47 9.29 -13.15
C SER A 84 -27.59 8.04 -13.02
N LYS A 85 -28.16 6.84 -13.20
CA LYS A 85 -27.39 5.58 -13.20
C LYS A 85 -26.37 5.49 -14.35
N LYS A 86 -26.70 6.01 -15.53
CA LYS A 86 -25.77 6.04 -16.68
C LYS A 86 -24.59 6.96 -16.40
N ARG A 87 -24.86 8.18 -15.91
CA ARG A 87 -23.81 9.15 -15.54
C ARG A 87 -22.89 8.62 -14.43
N LEU A 88 -23.46 7.95 -13.42
CA LEU A 88 -22.67 7.32 -12.35
C LEU A 88 -21.76 6.19 -12.86
N LYS A 89 -22.24 5.37 -13.80
CA LYS A 89 -21.42 4.32 -14.43
C LYS A 89 -20.26 4.92 -15.23
N GLU A 90 -20.53 6.00 -15.96
CA GLU A 90 -19.53 6.70 -16.76
C GLU A 90 -18.46 7.36 -15.86
N SER A 91 -18.87 8.07 -14.80
CA SER A 91 -17.93 8.62 -13.83
C SER A 91 -17.11 7.55 -13.12
N LEU A 92 -17.74 6.43 -12.76
CA LEU A 92 -17.04 5.31 -12.12
C LEU A 92 -16.00 4.68 -13.05
N ALA A 93 -16.33 4.52 -14.34
CA ALA A 93 -15.38 4.01 -15.33
C ALA A 93 -14.15 4.92 -15.46
N VAL A 94 -14.35 6.24 -15.48
CA VAL A 94 -13.24 7.21 -15.51
C VAL A 94 -12.39 7.12 -14.25
N ILE A 95 -13.01 7.05 -13.06
CA ILE A 95 -12.28 6.92 -11.79
C ILE A 95 -11.45 5.64 -11.77
N ILE A 96 -12.01 4.51 -12.21
CA ILE A 96 -11.28 3.24 -12.30
C ILE A 96 -10.12 3.35 -13.29
N ALA A 97 -10.31 3.98 -14.44
CA ALA A 97 -9.23 4.19 -15.41
C ALA A 97 -8.08 5.01 -14.82
N VAL A 98 -8.40 6.10 -14.12
CA VAL A 98 -7.39 6.93 -13.43
C VAL A 98 -6.69 6.14 -12.32
N ALA A 99 -7.42 5.34 -11.56
CA ALA A 99 -6.86 4.48 -10.52
C ALA A 99 -5.89 3.44 -11.09
N ILE A 100 -6.22 2.83 -12.24
CA ILE A 100 -5.33 1.88 -12.93
C ILE A 100 -4.04 2.58 -13.37
N VAL A 101 -4.15 3.73 -14.04
CA VAL A 101 -2.97 4.48 -14.53
C VAL A 101 -2.08 4.89 -13.35
N THR A 102 -2.68 5.41 -12.28
CA THR A 102 -1.95 5.81 -11.06
C THR A 102 -1.30 4.61 -10.38
N GLY A 103 -2.00 3.47 -10.33
CA GLY A 103 -1.46 2.22 -9.80
C GLY A 103 -0.25 1.72 -10.59
N MET A 104 -0.34 1.73 -11.93
CA MET A 104 0.79 1.39 -12.79
C MET A 104 2.00 2.32 -12.55
N PHE A 105 1.75 3.63 -12.45
CA PHE A 105 2.82 4.59 -12.18
C PHE A 105 3.47 4.37 -10.81
N SER A 106 2.67 4.08 -9.79
CA SER A 106 3.15 3.77 -8.44
C SER A 106 4.05 2.53 -8.42
N VAL A 107 3.70 1.47 -9.18
CA VAL A 107 4.53 0.26 -9.29
C VAL A 107 5.87 0.57 -9.95
N VAL A 108 5.88 1.38 -11.01
CA VAL A 108 7.11 1.79 -11.68
C VAL A 108 8.02 2.58 -10.73
N LEU A 109 7.48 3.55 -10.00
CA LEU A 109 8.24 4.32 -9.01
C LEU A 109 8.82 3.43 -7.91
N PHE A 110 8.04 2.49 -7.39
CA PHE A 110 8.50 1.55 -6.37
C PHE A 110 9.66 0.69 -6.87
N ARG A 111 9.59 0.19 -8.12
CA ARG A 111 10.68 -0.56 -8.75
C ARG A 111 11.93 0.30 -8.93
N GLN A 112 11.79 1.55 -9.36
CA GLN A 112 12.93 2.46 -9.50
C GLN A 112 13.60 2.75 -8.15
N ALA A 113 12.82 2.96 -7.09
CA ALA A 113 13.36 3.15 -5.74
C ALA A 113 14.13 1.92 -5.24
N GLN A 114 13.61 0.71 -5.50
CA GLN A 114 14.31 -0.53 -5.18
C GLN A 114 15.64 -0.66 -5.92
N ILE A 115 15.64 -0.40 -7.24
CA ILE A 115 16.87 -0.44 -8.04
C ILE A 115 17.89 0.56 -7.53
N ALA A 116 17.47 1.78 -7.19
CA ALA A 116 18.34 2.79 -6.60
C ALA A 116 18.96 2.31 -5.28
N SER A 117 18.15 1.74 -4.37
CA SER A 117 18.63 1.16 -3.11
C SER A 117 19.65 0.05 -3.34
N LEU A 118 19.36 -0.88 -4.27
CA LEU A 118 20.29 -1.96 -4.64
C LEU A 118 21.60 -1.41 -5.22
N ASN A 119 21.54 -0.38 -6.06
CA ASN A 119 22.72 0.26 -6.61
C ASN A 119 23.57 0.93 -5.53
N PHE A 120 22.95 1.58 -4.54
CA PHE A 120 23.68 2.12 -3.40
C PHE A 120 24.37 1.03 -2.57
N GLN A 121 23.67 -0.08 -2.32
CA GLN A 121 24.25 -1.23 -1.61
C GLN A 121 25.41 -1.85 -2.39
N ASN A 122 25.25 -2.05 -3.69
CA ASN A 122 26.32 -2.57 -4.56
C ASN A 122 27.53 -1.63 -4.58
N ASN A 123 27.31 -0.32 -4.69
CA ASN A 123 28.41 0.65 -4.67
C ASN A 123 29.13 0.66 -3.31
N ALA A 124 28.38 0.60 -2.21
CA ALA A 124 28.96 0.51 -0.87
C ALA A 124 29.81 -0.77 -0.69
N THR A 125 29.30 -1.91 -1.15
CA THR A 125 30.05 -3.18 -1.13
C THR A 125 31.29 -3.10 -2.02
N GLN A 126 31.18 -2.52 -3.22
CA GLN A 126 32.31 -2.34 -4.12
C GLN A 126 33.41 -1.48 -3.48
N ARG A 127 33.04 -0.38 -2.83
CA ARG A 127 33.99 0.46 -2.08
C ARG A 127 34.70 -0.33 -0.99
N ARG A 128 34.00 -1.17 -0.24
CA ARG A 128 34.61 -2.03 0.79
C ARG A 128 35.62 -3.01 0.18
N ILE A 129 35.27 -3.62 -0.96
CA ILE A 129 36.18 -4.51 -1.69
C ILE A 129 37.44 -3.74 -2.12
N ASP A 130 37.28 -2.53 -2.64
CA ASP A 130 38.40 -1.71 -3.10
C ASP A 130 39.29 -1.27 -1.92
N THR A 131 38.70 -0.94 -0.76
CA THR A 131 39.44 -0.66 0.48
C THR A 131 40.25 -1.89 0.92
N ILE A 132 39.64 -3.08 1.00
CA ILE A 132 40.34 -4.31 1.38
C ILE A 132 41.47 -4.63 0.39
N ARG A 133 41.26 -4.39 -0.90
CA ARG A 133 42.31 -4.57 -1.92
C ARG A 133 43.47 -3.61 -1.71
N GLN A 134 43.20 -2.35 -1.37
CA GLN A 134 44.24 -1.38 -1.05
C GLN A 134 45.00 -1.77 0.22
N GLU A 135 44.31 -2.18 1.28
CA GLU A 135 44.93 -2.68 2.51
C GLU A 135 45.81 -3.90 2.23
N THR A 136 45.32 -4.85 1.43
CA THR A 136 46.09 -6.03 1.04
C THR A 136 47.33 -5.65 0.24
N ALA A 137 47.23 -4.68 -0.67
CA ALA A 137 48.37 -4.17 -1.43
C ALA A 137 49.40 -3.50 -0.51
N GLN A 138 48.96 -2.68 0.44
CA GLN A 138 49.83 -2.05 1.43
C GLN A 138 50.50 -3.07 2.35
N ILE A 139 49.77 -4.07 2.84
CA ILE A 139 50.33 -5.16 3.64
C ILE A 139 51.37 -5.91 2.81
N ARG A 140 51.07 -6.22 1.54
CA ARG A 140 52.01 -6.91 0.66
C ARG A 140 53.28 -6.08 0.41
N GLU A 141 53.14 -4.78 0.22
CA GLU A 141 54.27 -3.86 0.06
C GLU A 141 55.08 -3.77 1.36
N GLY A 142 54.42 -3.61 2.50
CA GLY A 142 55.06 -3.64 3.82
C GLY A 142 55.75 -4.97 4.12
N LEU A 143 55.21 -6.08 3.65
CA LEU A 143 55.83 -7.40 3.77
C LEU A 143 57.05 -7.51 2.85
N ILE A 144 57.00 -6.98 1.63
CA ILE A 144 58.18 -6.94 0.74
C ILE A 144 59.27 -6.05 1.34
N LEU A 145 58.92 -4.91 1.93
CA LEU A 145 59.87 -3.97 2.55
C LEU A 145 60.41 -4.49 3.89
N GLY A 146 59.57 -5.11 4.71
CA GLY A 146 59.94 -5.63 6.04
C GLY A 146 60.58 -7.01 6.01
N THR A 147 60.29 -7.81 4.97
CA THR A 147 61.01 -9.07 4.72
C THR A 147 62.28 -8.76 3.94
N ASP A 148 63.23 -8.09 4.60
CA ASP A 148 64.60 -8.06 4.11
C ASP A 148 65.19 -9.47 4.28
N LEU A 149 64.89 -10.31 3.29
CA LEU A 149 65.44 -11.67 3.17
C LEU A 149 66.97 -11.64 3.20
N GLU A 150 67.60 -10.53 2.80
CA GLU A 150 69.04 -10.37 2.87
C GLU A 150 69.51 -10.09 4.30
N MET A 151 68.75 -9.35 5.11
CA MET A 151 69.02 -9.19 6.55
C MET A 151 68.90 -10.52 7.29
N ILE A 152 67.81 -11.27 7.08
CA ILE A 152 67.63 -12.60 7.71
C ILE A 152 68.77 -13.53 7.28
N ARG A 153 69.13 -13.51 5.99
CA ARG A 153 70.24 -14.28 5.44
C ARG A 153 71.57 -13.88 6.06
N ARG A 154 71.83 -12.58 6.26
CA ARG A 154 73.07 -12.07 6.86
C ARG A 154 73.15 -12.45 8.34
N GLU A 155 72.06 -12.30 9.08
CA GLU A 155 71.99 -12.67 10.49
C GLU A 155 72.12 -14.19 10.70
N ALA A 156 71.53 -15.02 9.82
CA ALA A 156 71.69 -16.47 9.85
C ALA A 156 73.14 -16.91 9.54
N MET A 157 73.82 -16.25 8.61
CA MET A 157 75.23 -16.53 8.32
C MET A 157 76.16 -16.07 9.45
N GLU A 158 75.94 -14.87 9.99
CA GLU A 158 76.83 -14.25 10.98
C GLU A 158 76.60 -14.73 12.42
N ARG A 159 75.35 -14.88 12.85
CA ARG A 159 75.02 -15.27 14.24
C ARG A 159 74.81 -16.77 14.43
N LEU A 160 74.21 -17.43 13.45
CA LEU A 160 73.88 -18.87 13.53
C LEU A 160 74.92 -19.75 12.83
N GLY A 161 75.92 -19.15 12.19
CA GLY A 161 76.98 -19.89 11.47
C GLY A 161 76.47 -20.70 10.29
N MET A 162 75.26 -20.40 9.77
CA MET A 162 74.70 -21.12 8.64
C MET A 162 75.51 -20.83 7.38
N GLN A 163 75.95 -21.87 6.67
CA GLN A 163 76.58 -21.71 5.36
C GLN A 163 75.51 -21.64 4.26
N LYS A 164 75.79 -20.82 3.24
CA LYS A 164 74.96 -20.76 2.04
C LYS A 164 74.96 -22.15 1.37
N PRO A 165 73.80 -22.78 1.16
CA PRO A 165 73.76 -24.06 0.46
C PRO A 165 74.32 -23.91 -0.96
N GLY A 166 75.08 -24.90 -1.42
CA GLY A 166 75.63 -24.92 -2.77
C GLY A 166 74.52 -24.99 -3.83
N SER A 167 74.78 -24.54 -5.05
CA SER A 167 73.80 -24.46 -6.15
C SER A 167 73.08 -25.78 -6.47
N ASN A 168 73.63 -26.91 -6.01
CA ASN A 168 73.13 -28.25 -6.27
C ASN A 168 72.48 -28.91 -5.04
N GLN A 169 72.32 -28.18 -3.93
CA GLN A 169 71.77 -28.73 -2.68
C GLN A 169 70.26 -28.45 -2.59
N ILE A 170 69.46 -29.51 -2.66
CA ILE A 170 68.01 -29.45 -2.49
C ILE A 170 67.70 -29.51 -1.00
N ILE A 171 67.19 -28.43 -0.43
CA ILE A 171 66.70 -28.38 0.95
C ILE A 171 65.18 -28.54 0.93
N SER A 172 64.66 -29.66 1.43
CA SER A 172 63.22 -29.82 1.62
C SER A 172 62.81 -29.22 2.98
N SER A 173 62.24 -28.02 2.97
CA SER A 173 61.53 -27.53 4.16
C SER A 173 60.21 -28.31 4.28
N ALA A 174 60.04 -29.08 5.35
CA ALA A 174 58.77 -29.69 5.67
C ALA A 174 57.74 -28.56 5.88
N LYS A 175 56.81 -28.39 4.94
CA LYS A 175 55.63 -27.58 5.17
C LYS A 175 54.92 -28.17 6.39
N VAL A 176 54.81 -27.40 7.47
CA VAL A 176 53.95 -27.76 8.60
C VAL A 176 52.53 -27.84 8.05
N SER A 177 52.09 -29.06 7.75
CA SER A 177 50.76 -29.38 7.21
C SER A 177 49.68 -29.36 8.30
N GLY A 178 49.91 -28.60 9.37
CA GLY A 178 49.15 -28.62 10.61
C GLY A 178 48.14 -27.49 10.76
N ASP A 179 48.12 -26.49 9.88
CA ASP A 179 47.06 -25.47 9.89
C ASP A 179 45.80 -26.03 9.22
N LYS A 180 45.19 -27.01 9.89
CA LYS A 180 43.91 -27.58 9.52
C LYS A 180 42.85 -26.63 10.04
N LEU A 181 42.45 -25.66 9.20
CA LEU A 181 41.24 -24.88 9.45
C LEU A 181 40.05 -25.86 9.49
N ILE A 182 39.65 -26.25 10.71
CA ILE A 182 38.39 -26.96 10.92
C ILE A 182 37.31 -25.91 10.72
N THR A 183 36.81 -25.81 9.49
CA THR A 183 35.59 -25.08 9.22
C THR A 183 34.47 -25.88 9.88
N GLY A 184 34.01 -25.41 11.05
CA GLY A 184 32.76 -25.89 11.64
C GLY A 184 31.63 -25.71 10.62
N ASP A 185 30.67 -26.64 10.62
CA ASP A 185 29.64 -26.83 9.61
C ASP A 185 29.24 -25.55 8.86
N SER A 186 29.34 -25.61 7.54
CA SER A 186 28.95 -24.52 6.64
C SER A 186 27.44 -24.34 6.64
N ASP A 187 26.91 -23.68 7.67
CA ASP A 187 25.54 -23.19 7.67
C ASP A 187 25.44 -22.00 6.70
N SER A 188 25.09 -22.34 5.47
CA SER A 188 24.85 -21.40 4.37
C SER A 188 23.51 -20.65 4.49
N SER A 189 22.97 -20.52 5.70
CA SER A 189 21.77 -19.69 5.95
C SER A 189 22.14 -18.37 6.61
N ILE A 190 21.63 -17.30 6.01
CA ILE A 190 21.84 -15.87 6.29
C ILE A 190 21.42 -15.43 7.72
N ASP A 191 20.90 -16.34 8.55
CA ASP A 191 20.64 -16.11 9.96
C ASP A 191 21.66 -16.87 10.82
N VAL A 192 22.65 -16.13 11.34
CA VAL A 192 23.54 -16.64 12.39
C VAL A 192 22.68 -16.89 13.63
N SER A 193 22.33 -18.14 13.87
CA SER A 193 21.67 -18.55 15.11
C SER A 193 22.53 -18.12 16.30
N PRO A 194 21.94 -17.52 17.36
CA PRO A 194 22.69 -17.15 18.57
C PRO A 194 23.38 -18.36 19.22
N GLU A 195 22.88 -19.57 18.98
CA GLU A 195 23.48 -20.83 19.42
C GLU A 195 24.80 -21.13 18.67
N ALA A 196 24.85 -20.87 17.35
CA ALA A 196 26.05 -21.04 16.56
C ALA A 196 27.15 -20.06 16.98
N LEU A 197 26.78 -18.83 17.35
CA LEU A 197 27.72 -17.83 17.86
C LEU A 197 28.26 -18.18 19.25
N ALA A 198 27.44 -18.77 20.12
CA ALA A 198 27.88 -19.26 21.43
C ALA A 198 28.87 -20.42 21.27
N LYS A 199 28.56 -21.38 20.40
CA LYS A 199 29.43 -22.53 20.09
C LYS A 199 30.76 -22.10 19.47
N ALA A 200 30.74 -21.17 18.53
CA ALA A 200 31.96 -20.63 17.93
C ALA A 200 32.86 -19.93 18.97
N LYS A 201 32.28 -19.21 19.95
CA LYS A 201 33.05 -18.60 21.05
C LYS A 201 33.68 -19.66 21.96
N GLU A 202 32.96 -20.74 22.23
CA GLU A 202 33.47 -21.85 23.05
C GLU A 202 34.62 -22.59 22.35
N ASP A 203 34.45 -22.93 21.07
CA ASP A 203 35.48 -23.60 20.28
C ASP A 203 36.76 -22.76 20.19
N LEU A 204 36.60 -21.44 20.02
CA LEU A 204 37.70 -20.49 19.97
C LEU A 204 38.39 -20.36 21.33
N ALA A 205 37.64 -20.28 22.43
CA ALA A 205 38.21 -20.27 23.78
C ALA A 205 38.99 -21.56 24.09
N LYS A 206 38.46 -22.72 23.68
CA LYS A 206 39.10 -24.02 23.88
C LYS A 206 40.43 -24.13 23.14
N TYR A 207 40.50 -23.58 21.92
CA TYR A 207 41.72 -23.52 21.14
C TYR A 207 42.83 -22.75 21.87
N PHE A 208 42.52 -21.55 22.38
CA PHE A 208 43.49 -20.72 23.11
C PHE A 208 43.82 -21.20 24.52
N SER A 209 43.08 -22.18 25.07
CA SER A 209 43.37 -22.78 26.36
C SER A 209 44.26 -24.03 26.28
N ASN A 210 44.52 -24.55 25.08
CA ASN A 210 45.31 -25.76 24.84
C ASN A 210 46.75 -25.49 24.36
N ASP A 211 47.16 -24.22 24.30
CA ASP A 211 48.55 -23.76 24.21
C ASP A 211 49.05 -23.29 25.60
#